data_AF-A0A6G2BDJ8-F1
#
_entry.id   AF-A0A6G2BDJ8-F1
#
_cell.length_a   1.000
_cell.length_b   1.000
_cell.length_c   1.000
_cell.angle_alpha   90.00
_cell.angle_beta   90.00
_cell.angle_gamma   90.00
#
_symmetry.space_group_name_H-M   'P 1'
#
loop_
_entity.id
_entity.type
_entity.pdbx_description
1 polymer ?
#
loop_
_entity_poly.entity_id
_entity_poly.type
_entity_poly.pdbx_seq_one_letter_code
_entity_poly.pdbx_strand_id
1 'polypeptide(L)' 'MLTFATKSTTLAPAAPAERHAVTDLMTPHEAPISDAPVWAPEAVGVLLLLLLLSPKEPKQK' A
#
# COMPACT_ATOMS: atom_id res chain seq x y z
N MET A 1 -22.15 4.96 47.90
CA MET A 1 -22.77 5.75 46.79
C MET A 1 -21.62 6.31 45.97
N LEU A 2 -21.46 5.89 44.71
CA LEU A 2 -20.38 6.36 43.83
C LEU A 2 -20.97 7.38 42.85
N THR A 3 -20.42 8.59 42.86
CA THR A 3 -20.88 9.70 42.02
C THR A 3 -19.88 9.89 40.88
N PHE A 4 -20.34 9.72 39.64
CA PHE A 4 -19.52 9.93 38.45
C PHE A 4 -19.74 11.35 37.93
N ALA A 5 -18.67 12.15 37.86
CA ALA A 5 -18.74 13.47 37.25
C ALA A 5 -18.67 13.33 35.72
N THR A 6 -19.74 13.73 35.02
CA THR A 6 -19.74 13.83 33.57
C THR A 6 -19.03 15.12 33.17
N LYS A 7 -17.78 14.99 32.71
CA LYS A 7 -17.08 16.11 32.08
C LYS A 7 -17.70 16.35 30.71
N SER A 8 -18.45 17.44 30.58
CA SER A 8 -18.97 17.87 29.28
C SER A 8 -17.82 18.35 28.40
N THR A 9 -17.54 17.62 27.33
CA THR A 9 -16.58 18.02 26.29
C THR A 9 -17.31 18.85 25.25
N THR A 10 -16.95 20.12 25.12
CA THR A 10 -17.42 20.97 24.01
C THR A 10 -16.73 20.53 22.73
N LEU A 11 -17.51 20.09 21.75
CA LEU A 11 -16.99 19.73 20.43
C LEU A 11 -16.70 21.01 19.64
N ALA A 12 -15.46 21.18 19.21
CA ALA A 12 -15.11 22.22 18.26
C ALA A 12 -15.58 21.79 16.84
N PRO A 13 -16.01 22.74 15.99
CA PRO A 13 -16.29 22.42 14.60
C PRO A 13 -14.98 21.98 13.91
N ALA A 14 -15.07 20.94 13.08
CA ALA A 14 -13.93 20.47 12.31
C ALA A 14 -13.29 21.59 11.48
N ALA A 15 -11.99 21.56 11.27
CA ALA A 15 -11.34 22.46 10.33
C ALA A 15 -11.74 22.11 8.88
N PRO A 16 -11.70 23.06 7.92
CA PRO A 16 -11.94 22.76 6.51
C PRO A 16 -11.05 21.62 5.98
N ALA A 17 -9.77 21.60 6.36
CA ALA A 17 -8.83 20.54 5.98
C ALA A 17 -9.25 19.15 6.49
N GLU A 18 -9.76 19.07 7.72
CA GLU A 18 -10.27 17.81 8.30
C GLU A 18 -11.48 17.31 7.54
N ARG A 19 -12.40 18.21 7.16
CA ARG A 19 -13.56 17.85 6.33
C ARG A 19 -13.13 17.34 4.96
N HIS A 20 -12.18 18.02 4.31
CA HIS A 20 -11.64 17.58 3.02
C HIS A 20 -10.97 16.21 3.11
N ALA A 21 -10.18 15.96 4.15
CA ALA A 21 -9.55 14.66 4.37
C ALA A 21 -10.57 13.54 4.57
N VAL A 22 -11.63 13.80 5.35
CA VAL A 22 -12.71 12.82 5.54
C VAL A 22 -13.45 12.57 4.23
N THR A 23 -13.74 13.62 3.46
CA THR A 23 -14.37 13.47 2.14
C THR A 23 -13.50 12.62 1.22
N ASP A 24 -12.22 12.94 1.10
CA ASP A 24 -11.27 12.22 0.25
C ASP A 24 -11.21 10.72 0.59
N LEU A 25 -11.13 10.38 1.88
CA LEU A 25 -11.15 9.00 2.38
C LEU A 25 -12.47 8.27 2.13
N MET A 26 -13.59 8.98 2.15
CA MET A 26 -14.93 8.42 1.93
C MET A 26 -15.26 8.29 0.45
N THR A 27 -14.55 8.99 -0.44
CA THR A 27 -14.68 8.81 -1.87
C THR A 27 -14.01 7.50 -2.29
N PRO A 28 -14.77 6.54 -2.85
CA PRO A 28 -14.14 5.38 -3.47
C PRO A 28 -13.34 5.89 -4.68
N HIS A 29 -12.02 5.95 -4.54
CA HIS A 29 -11.16 6.19 -5.68
C HIS A 29 -11.29 4.98 -6.60
N GLU A 30 -11.93 5.15 -7.75
CA GLU A 30 -11.94 4.13 -8.78
C GLU A 30 -10.48 3.87 -9.16
N ALA A 31 -9.96 2.71 -8.79
CA ALA A 31 -8.64 2.32 -9.25
C ALA A 31 -8.73 2.27 -10.77
N PRO A 32 -7.75 2.84 -11.51
CA PRO A 32 -7.68 2.57 -12.94
C PRO A 32 -7.75 1.05 -13.11
N ILE A 33 -8.65 0.59 -13.97
CA ILE A 33 -8.84 -0.85 -14.23
C ILE A 33 -7.46 -1.47 -14.37
N SER A 34 -7.09 -2.33 -13.41
CA SER A 34 -5.81 -3.02 -13.45
C SER A 34 -5.90 -3.97 -14.64
N ASP A 35 -5.30 -3.57 -15.76
CA ASP A 35 -5.27 -4.39 -16.96
C ASP A 35 -4.56 -5.72 -16.67
N ALA A 36 -4.87 -6.74 -17.45
CA ALA A 36 -4.21 -8.03 -17.29
C ALA A 36 -2.69 -7.87 -17.47
N PRO A 37 -1.86 -8.63 -16.72
CA PRO A 37 -0.42 -8.61 -16.95
C PRO A 37 -0.12 -8.91 -18.42
N VAL A 38 0.68 -8.05 -19.05
CA VAL A 38 1.15 -8.30 -20.42
C VAL A 38 2.02 -9.55 -20.41
N TRP A 39 1.65 -10.56 -21.20
CA TRP A 39 2.45 -11.77 -21.36
C TRP A 39 3.81 -11.41 -21.98
N ALA A 40 4.88 -11.58 -21.20
CA ALA A 40 6.25 -11.23 -21.59
C ALA A 40 7.19 -12.44 -21.38
N PRO A 41 7.21 -13.42 -22.30
CA PRO A 41 8.02 -14.64 -22.15
C PRO A 41 9.53 -14.37 -22.07
N GLU A 42 9.99 -13.28 -22.67
CA GLU A 42 11.38 -12.80 -22.66
C GLU A 42 11.88 -12.48 -21.25
N ALA A 43 11.02 -12.01 -20.35
CA ALA A 43 11.39 -11.79 -18.95
C ALA A 43 11.82 -13.10 -18.26
N VAL A 44 11.13 -14.20 -18.57
CA VAL A 44 11.50 -15.54 -18.08
C VAL A 44 12.80 -16.02 -18.72
N GLY A 45 12.98 -15.77 -20.03
CA GLY A 45 14.20 -16.12 -20.76
C GLY A 45 15.45 -15.41 -20.23
N VAL A 46 15.35 -14.12 -19.90
CA VAL A 46 16.45 -13.32 -19.33
C VAL A 46 16.83 -13.83 -17.94
N LEU A 47 15.85 -14.14 -17.09
CA LEU A 47 16.11 -14.70 -15.75
C LEU A 47 16.81 -16.06 -15.82
N LEU A 48 16.39 -16.93 -16.75
CA LEU A 48 17.05 -18.20 -17.00
C LEU A 48 18.49 -17.99 -17.52
N LEU A 49 18.70 -17.06 -18.44
CA LEU A 49 20.03 -16.76 -18.97
C LEU A 49 20.97 -16.25 -17.86
N LEU A 50 20.49 -15.36 -16.99
CA LEU A 50 21.26 -14.87 -15.84
C LEU A 50 21.58 -16.00 -14.85
N LEU A 51 20.65 -16.93 -14.63
CA LEU A 51 20.89 -18.11 -13.81
C LEU A 51 21.98 -19.01 -14.41
N LEU A 52 21.98 -19.19 -15.73
CA LEU A 52 22.99 -19.98 -16.45
C LEU A 52 24.36 -19.30 -16.49
N LEU A 53 24.38 -17.97 -16.61
CA LEU A 53 25.61 -17.16 -16.54
C LEU A 53 26.09 -16.95 -15.09
N SER A 54 25.29 -17.34 -14.09
CA SER A 54 25.65 -17.22 -12.69
C SER A 54 26.94 -18.00 -12.42
N PRO A 55 28.02 -17.34 -11.97
CA PRO A 55 29.27 -18.02 -11.65
C PRO A 55 29.02 -19.11 -10.63
N LYS A 56 29.45 -20.35 -10.90
CA LYS A 56 29.44 -21.39 -9.86
C LYS A 56 30.33 -20.94 -8.70
N GLU A 57 29.85 -21.14 -7.48
CA GLU A 57 30.67 -20.90 -6.29
C GLU A 57 32.01 -21.65 -6.40
N PRO A 58 33.14 -21.01 -6.06
CA PRO A 58 34.44 -21.64 -6.16
C PRO A 58 34.47 -22.85 -5.24
N LYS A 59 34.77 -24.03 -5.80
CA LYS A 59 35.03 -25.22 -5.01
C LYS A 59 36.19 -24.92 -4.08
N GLN A 60 35.96 -24.98 -2.77
CA GLN A 60 37.03 -24.89 -1.78
C GLN A 60 38.08 -25.95 -2.11
N LYS A 61 39.35 -25.52 -2.14
CA LYS A 61 40.52 -26.39 -2.31
C LYS A 61 40.76 -27.18 -1.03
#